data_AF-A0A1I1BIV7-F1
#
_entry.id   AF-A0A1I1BIV7-F1
#
_cell.length_a   1.000
_cell.length_b   1.000
_cell.length_c   1.000
_cell.angle_alpha   90.00
_cell.angle_beta   90.00
_cell.angle_gamma   90.00
#
_symmetry.space_group_name_H-M   'P 1'
#
loop_
_entity.id
_entity.type
_entity.pdbx_description
1 polymer ?
#
loop_
_entity_poly.entity_id
_entity_poly.type
_entity_poly.pdbx_seq_one_letter_code
_entity_poly.pdbx_strand_id
1 'polypeptide(L)'
;MPVTVTGISSAADLLDETDDYLPLSLRFGPDVQGLYCYFEQRDGGPNAGYIELKVAAGTGEIAAVVVVTRPTVTGTFPEDVPVVEGIVRLELARWAELAEEPDPRTNFVRERSPLSVSTKNGAVYYGLADVVPERIVRSGSAGFGVGPKGELAGVIAGLAESR
;
A
#
# COMPACT_ATOMS: atom_id res chain seq x y z
N MET A 1 -11.96 -6.38 5.77
CA MET A 1 -12.44 -5.00 6.04
C MET A 1 -11.32 -4.09 5.58
N PRO A 2 -11.57 -3.01 4.82
CA PRO A 2 -10.48 -2.23 4.24
C PRO A 2 -9.53 -1.72 5.33
N VAL A 3 -8.24 -1.65 5.00
CA VAL A 3 -7.23 -1.11 5.92
C VAL A 3 -7.44 0.38 6.05
N THR A 4 -7.54 0.87 7.29
CA THR A 4 -7.84 2.28 7.59
C THR A 4 -6.55 3.08 7.75
N VAL A 5 -6.49 4.25 7.12
CA VAL A 5 -5.49 5.30 7.33
C VAL A 5 -5.95 6.21 8.47
N THR A 6 -5.13 6.31 9.51
CA THR A 6 -5.42 7.07 10.74
C THR A 6 -4.71 8.41 10.81
N GLY A 7 -3.70 8.63 9.96
CA GLY A 7 -2.95 9.87 9.95
C GLY A 7 -1.93 9.95 8.82
N ILE A 8 -1.26 11.09 8.76
CA ILE A 8 -0.17 11.38 7.83
C ILE A 8 1.00 11.92 8.66
N SER A 9 2.18 11.33 8.46
CA SER A 9 3.45 11.83 9.01
C SER A 9 4.25 12.54 7.91
N SER A 10 5.39 13.13 8.29
CA SER A 10 6.34 13.70 7.33
C SER A 10 6.74 12.67 6.27
N ALA A 11 6.99 13.14 5.04
CA ALA A 11 7.51 12.29 3.97
C ALA A 11 8.82 11.61 4.43
N ALA A 12 8.99 10.37 4.03
CA ALA A 12 10.16 9.56 4.33
C ALA A 12 11.04 9.40 3.09
N ASP A 13 12.33 9.19 3.31
CA ASP A 13 13.25 8.84 2.23
C ASP A 13 12.79 7.54 1.58
N LEU A 14 12.66 7.59 0.25
CA LEU A 14 12.25 6.46 -0.57
C LEU A 14 13.48 5.79 -1.17
N LEU A 15 13.60 4.49 -0.92
CA LEU A 15 14.51 3.63 -1.67
C LEU A 15 13.69 2.72 -2.59
N ASP A 16 14.00 2.79 -3.88
CA ASP A 16 13.46 1.90 -4.89
C ASP A 16 14.40 0.70 -5.07
N GLU A 17 13.92 -0.48 -4.67
CA GLU A 17 14.62 -1.77 -4.73
C GLU A 17 13.96 -2.69 -5.79
N THR A 18 13.19 -2.12 -6.72
CA THR A 18 12.52 -2.85 -7.81
C THR A 18 13.56 -3.54 -8.71
N ASP A 19 13.28 -4.77 -9.13
CA ASP A 19 14.16 -5.58 -9.98
C ASP A 19 13.38 -6.41 -11.02
N ASP A 20 14.07 -7.27 -11.76
CA ASP A 20 13.48 -8.11 -12.81
C ASP A 20 12.48 -9.16 -12.28
N TYR A 21 12.48 -9.44 -10.98
CA TYR A 21 11.64 -10.45 -10.33
C TYR A 21 10.49 -9.84 -9.53
N LEU A 22 10.66 -8.62 -9.00
CA LEU A 22 9.66 -7.89 -8.23
C LEU A 22 9.15 -6.69 -9.04
N PRO A 23 7.90 -6.71 -9.53
CA PRO A 23 7.28 -5.59 -10.26
C PRO A 23 7.33 -4.24 -9.55
N LEU A 24 7.42 -4.25 -8.22
CA LEU A 24 7.62 -3.08 -7.38
C LEU A 24 8.21 -3.53 -6.04
N SER A 25 9.27 -2.87 -5.59
CA SER A 25 9.81 -3.02 -4.24
C SER A 25 10.25 -1.66 -3.72
N LEU A 26 9.44 -1.05 -2.84
CA LEU A 26 9.69 0.27 -2.29
C LEU A 26 9.87 0.18 -0.79
N ARG A 27 10.89 0.88 -0.27
CA ARG A 27 11.14 1.00 1.16
C ARG A 27 11.20 2.46 1.59
N PHE A 28 10.58 2.75 2.72
CA PHE A 28 10.47 4.09 3.30
C PHE A 28 11.24 4.12 4.62
N GLY A 29 12.37 4.83 4.64
CA GLY A 29 13.23 4.92 5.81
C GLY A 29 14.09 3.66 6.09
N PRO A 30 14.66 3.53 7.30
CA PRO A 30 15.52 2.40 7.66
C PRO A 30 14.74 1.09 7.71
N ASP A 31 15.41 -0.04 7.51
CA ASP A 31 14.77 -1.34 7.67
C ASP A 31 14.37 -1.53 9.14
N VAL A 32 13.07 -1.61 9.37
CA VAL A 32 12.47 -1.82 10.68
C VAL A 32 11.80 -3.19 10.69
N GLN A 33 11.90 -3.95 11.77
CA GLN A 33 10.98 -5.07 11.95
C GLN A 33 9.56 -4.51 12.03
N GLY A 34 8.70 -4.94 11.13
CA GLY A 34 7.37 -4.38 10.92
C GLY A 34 6.27 -5.43 11.04
N LEU A 35 5.06 -4.93 11.12
CA LEU A 35 3.82 -5.68 10.99
C LEU A 35 3.50 -5.85 9.50
N TYR A 36 3.06 -7.03 9.10
CA TYR A 36 2.76 -7.32 7.69
C TYR A 36 1.26 -7.25 7.42
N CYS A 37 0.89 -6.61 6.31
CA CYS A 37 -0.44 -6.66 5.70
C CYS A 37 -0.32 -7.22 4.29
N TYR A 38 -1.02 -8.31 4.00
CA TYR A 38 -1.05 -8.92 2.69
C TYR A 38 -2.39 -8.68 2.01
N PHE A 39 -2.33 -8.20 0.77
CA PHE A 39 -3.48 -8.07 -0.11
C PHE A 39 -3.41 -9.16 -1.17
N GLU A 40 -4.42 -10.03 -1.18
CA GLU A 40 -4.61 -11.06 -2.19
C GLU A 40 -5.78 -10.69 -3.10
N GLN A 41 -5.62 -10.96 -4.40
CA GLN A 41 -6.72 -10.81 -5.34
C GLN A 41 -7.89 -11.70 -4.92
N ARG A 42 -9.08 -11.11 -4.75
CA ARG A 42 -10.29 -11.81 -4.29
C ARG A 42 -10.64 -12.99 -5.18
N ASP A 43 -10.64 -12.74 -6.49
CA ASP A 43 -10.99 -13.72 -7.52
C ASP A 43 -9.72 -14.21 -8.22
N GLY A 44 -9.18 -15.35 -7.78
CA GLY A 44 -7.96 -15.95 -8.32
C GLY A 44 -6.79 -16.06 -7.34
N GLY A 45 -6.88 -15.39 -6.17
CA GLY A 45 -5.89 -15.52 -5.10
C GLY A 45 -4.53 -14.91 -5.46
N PRO A 46 -3.44 -15.32 -4.77
CA PRO A 46 -2.14 -14.67 -4.87
C PRO A 46 -1.49 -14.76 -6.27
N ASN A 47 -1.88 -15.74 -7.09
CA ASN A 47 -1.39 -15.86 -8.46
C ASN A 47 -2.03 -14.85 -9.43
N ALA A 48 -3.15 -14.25 -9.05
CA ALA A 48 -3.84 -13.20 -9.83
C ALA A 48 -3.54 -11.78 -9.32
N GLY A 49 -2.81 -11.66 -8.21
CA GLY A 49 -2.42 -10.41 -7.59
C GLY A 49 -2.05 -10.63 -6.12
N TYR A 50 -0.85 -10.19 -5.74
CA TYR A 50 -0.37 -10.33 -4.36
C TYR A 50 0.55 -9.16 -4.01
N ILE A 51 0.15 -8.39 -3.02
CA ILE A 51 0.86 -7.18 -2.58
C ILE A 51 1.10 -7.30 -1.07
N GLU A 52 2.33 -7.05 -0.66
CA GLU A 52 2.75 -6.99 0.72
C GLU A 52 2.97 -5.52 1.10
N LEU A 53 2.38 -5.12 2.23
CA LEU A 53 2.70 -3.90 2.92
C LEU A 53 3.38 -4.24 4.24
N LYS A 54 4.48 -3.56 4.51
CA LYS A 54 5.15 -3.57 5.81
C LYS A 54 4.84 -2.28 6.54
N VAL A 55 4.48 -2.39 7.80
CA VAL A 55 4.03 -1.28 8.65
C VAL A 55 4.89 -1.20 9.90
N ALA A 56 5.37 -0.02 10.26
CA ALA A 56 6.14 0.17 11.48
C ALA A 56 5.25 -0.04 12.73
N ALA A 57 5.59 -1.03 13.57
CA ALA A 57 4.74 -1.46 14.69
C ALA A 57 4.47 -0.37 15.73
N GLY A 58 5.38 0.58 15.92
CA GLY A 58 5.23 1.65 16.90
C GLY A 58 4.44 2.86 16.40
N THR A 59 4.41 3.10 15.08
CA THR A 59 3.86 4.34 14.50
C THR A 59 2.70 4.10 13.55
N GLY A 60 2.52 2.88 13.06
CA GLY A 60 1.57 2.55 12.00
C GLY A 60 2.00 3.04 10.62
N GLU A 61 3.16 3.66 10.47
CA GLU A 61 3.61 4.19 9.17
C GLU A 61 3.90 3.05 8.19
N ILE A 62 3.52 3.21 6.93
CA ILE A 62 3.97 2.29 5.89
C ILE A 62 5.50 2.41 5.77
N ALA A 63 6.19 1.28 5.95
CA ALA A 63 7.63 1.16 5.89
C ALA A 63 8.10 0.49 4.59
N ALA A 64 7.29 -0.35 3.96
CA ALA A 64 7.59 -0.92 2.65
C ALA A 64 6.32 -1.32 1.89
N VAL A 65 6.44 -1.36 0.57
CA VAL A 65 5.44 -1.89 -0.36
C VAL A 65 6.17 -2.82 -1.33
N VAL A 66 5.71 -4.07 -1.42
CA VAL A 66 6.22 -5.02 -2.41
C VAL A 66 5.05 -5.58 -3.20
N VAL A 67 5.10 -5.45 -4.52
CA VAL A 67 4.18 -6.15 -5.42
C VAL A 67 4.84 -7.48 -5.76
N VAL A 68 4.41 -8.55 -5.10
CA VAL A 68 4.95 -9.91 -5.31
C VAL A 68 4.40 -10.49 -6.61
N THR A 69 3.10 -10.38 -6.81
CA THR A 69 2.43 -10.76 -8.06
C THR A 69 1.65 -9.56 -8.56
N ARG A 70 1.97 -9.09 -9.77
CA ARG A 70 1.24 -8.00 -10.41
C ARG A 70 -0.24 -8.37 -10.56
N PRO A 71 -1.20 -7.51 -10.16
CA PRO A 71 -2.61 -7.74 -10.40
C PRO A 71 -2.92 -7.93 -11.90
N THR A 72 -3.78 -8.89 -12.23
CA THR A 72 -4.21 -9.16 -13.61
C THR A 72 -5.39 -8.31 -14.07
N VAL A 73 -6.20 -7.82 -13.12
CA VAL A 73 -7.37 -6.99 -13.39
C VAL A 73 -6.92 -5.56 -13.70
N THR A 74 -7.44 -4.99 -14.78
CA THR A 74 -7.20 -3.60 -15.14
C THR A 74 -8.14 -2.69 -14.36
N GLY A 75 -7.58 -1.65 -13.73
CA GLY A 75 -8.34 -0.63 -12.99
C GLY A 75 -8.36 0.72 -13.68
N THR A 76 -8.89 1.72 -12.98
CA THR A 76 -8.84 3.14 -13.39
C THR A 76 -7.72 3.84 -12.64
N PHE A 77 -6.92 4.66 -13.32
CA PHE A 77 -5.92 5.49 -12.66
C PHE A 77 -6.60 6.69 -11.99
N PRO A 78 -6.29 7.03 -10.73
CA PRO A 78 -6.90 8.19 -10.06
C PRO A 78 -6.37 9.50 -10.68
N GLU A 79 -7.26 10.24 -11.34
CA GLU A 79 -6.96 11.51 -11.99
C GLU A 79 -7.50 12.70 -11.19
N ASP A 80 -6.83 13.85 -11.29
CA ASP A 80 -7.24 15.12 -10.64
C ASP A 80 -7.45 15.01 -9.12
N VAL A 81 -6.81 14.02 -8.50
CA VAL A 81 -6.86 13.79 -7.06
C VAL A 81 -5.83 14.71 -6.36
N PRO A 82 -6.23 15.53 -5.37
CA PRO A 82 -5.32 16.38 -4.60
C PRO A 82 -4.15 15.59 -4.01
N VAL A 83 -2.94 16.14 -4.16
CA VAL A 83 -1.71 15.54 -3.64
C VAL A 83 -1.25 16.32 -2.40
N VAL A 84 -0.92 15.60 -1.33
CA VAL A 84 -0.30 16.15 -0.12
C VAL A 84 0.99 15.40 0.18
N GLU A 85 2.01 16.10 0.67
CA GLU A 85 3.27 15.45 1.07
C GLU A 85 3.10 14.71 2.40
N GLY A 86 3.68 13.51 2.48
CA GLY A 86 3.72 12.74 3.71
C GLY A 86 3.82 11.23 3.49
N ILE A 87 3.71 10.49 4.58
CA ILE A 87 3.52 9.04 4.56
C ILE A 87 2.30 8.66 5.40
N VAL A 88 1.53 7.68 4.94
CA VAL A 88 0.31 7.27 5.62
C VAL A 88 0.59 6.40 6.85
N ARG A 89 -0.22 6.60 7.89
CA ARG A 89 -0.27 5.75 9.09
C ARG A 89 -1.52 4.89 9.04
N LEU A 90 -1.38 3.60 9.26
CA LEU A 90 -2.47 2.63 9.26
C LEU A 90 -2.94 2.34 10.69
N GLU A 91 -4.20 1.93 10.82
CA GLU A 91 -4.79 1.47 12.07
C GLU A 91 -4.21 0.13 12.51
N LEU A 92 -3.65 0.09 13.73
CA LEU A 92 -2.98 -1.10 14.25
C LEU A 92 -3.89 -2.04 15.06
N ALA A 93 -5.13 -1.64 15.36
CA ALA A 93 -6.05 -2.42 16.19
C ALA A 93 -6.20 -3.87 15.71
N ARG A 94 -6.18 -4.08 14.39
CA ARG A 94 -6.28 -5.42 13.77
C ARG A 94 -5.10 -6.33 14.06
N TRP A 95 -3.89 -5.78 14.20
CA TRP A 95 -2.73 -6.59 14.60
C TRP A 95 -2.77 -6.90 16.10
N ALA A 96 -3.33 -6.00 16.92
CA ALA A 96 -3.52 -6.26 18.34
C ALA A 96 -4.49 -7.42 18.58
N GLU A 97 -5.56 -7.54 17.78
CA GLU A 97 -6.48 -8.69 17.79
C GLU A 97 -5.78 -10.02 17.49
N LEU A 98 -4.72 -9.99 16.67
CA LEU A 98 -3.95 -11.18 16.28
C LEU A 98 -2.78 -11.46 17.22
N ALA A 99 -2.49 -10.59 18.19
CA ALA A 99 -1.31 -10.73 19.05
C ALA A 99 -1.37 -11.94 20.00
N GLU A 100 -2.58 -12.41 20.32
CA GLU A 100 -2.80 -13.58 21.19
C GLU A 100 -2.88 -14.90 20.41
N GLU A 101 -2.78 -14.87 19.07
CA GLU A 101 -2.86 -16.08 18.26
C GLU A 101 -1.64 -16.99 18.51
N PRO A 102 -1.86 -18.30 18.80
CA PRO A 102 -0.78 -19.21 19.17
C PRO A 102 0.12 -19.60 17.99
N ASP A 103 -0.35 -19.43 16.75
CA ASP A 103 0.46 -19.65 15.55
C ASP A 103 1.12 -18.33 15.11
N PRO A 104 2.44 -18.17 15.22
CA PRO A 104 3.11 -16.94 14.77
C PRO A 104 2.93 -16.67 13.26
N ARG A 105 2.53 -17.69 12.48
CA ARG A 105 2.20 -17.55 11.06
C ARG A 105 0.81 -16.95 10.82
N THR A 106 0.02 -16.66 11.84
CA THR A 106 -1.26 -15.93 11.72
C THR A 106 -1.16 -14.48 12.19
N ASN A 107 0.02 -14.03 12.64
CA ASN A 107 0.26 -12.69 13.19
C ASN A 107 0.45 -11.61 12.11
N PHE A 108 -0.24 -11.75 10.99
CA PHE A 108 -0.30 -10.76 9.92
C PHE A 108 -1.74 -10.52 9.52
N VAL A 109 -2.03 -9.33 9.02
CA VAL A 109 -3.34 -9.04 8.44
C VAL A 109 -3.35 -9.53 7.00
N ARG A 110 -4.39 -10.28 6.62
CA ARG A 110 -4.61 -10.70 5.23
C ARG A 110 -5.97 -10.21 4.76
N GLU A 111 -5.97 -9.47 3.65
CA GLU A 111 -7.17 -8.96 3.00
C GLU A 111 -7.36 -9.59 1.62
N ARG A 112 -8.60 -9.99 1.34
CA ARG A 112 -9.03 -10.39 0.00
C ARG A 112 -9.77 -9.23 -0.65
N SER A 113 -9.09 -8.56 -1.56
CA SER A 113 -9.55 -7.31 -2.17
C SER A 113 -9.62 -7.43 -3.69
N PRO A 114 -10.43 -6.60 -4.38
CA PRO A 114 -10.47 -6.54 -5.83
C PRO A 114 -9.24 -5.76 -6.32
N LEU A 115 -8.09 -6.42 -6.31
CA LEU A 115 -6.83 -5.81 -6.72
C LEU A 115 -6.88 -5.47 -8.20
N SER A 116 -6.34 -4.31 -8.55
CA SER A 116 -6.26 -3.87 -9.93
C SER A 116 -4.96 -3.12 -10.20
N VAL A 117 -4.59 -3.01 -11.47
CA VAL A 117 -3.45 -2.21 -11.92
C VAL A 117 -3.87 -1.29 -13.05
N SER A 118 -3.35 -0.07 -13.05
CA SER A 118 -3.51 0.89 -14.14
C SER A 118 -2.27 1.75 -14.29
N THR A 119 -2.06 2.34 -15.47
CA THR A 119 -0.85 3.11 -15.79
C THR A 119 -1.20 4.41 -16.47
N LYS A 120 -0.57 5.52 -16.09
CA LYS A 120 -0.72 6.82 -16.74
C LYS A 120 0.56 7.64 -16.61
N ASN A 121 1.02 8.23 -17.71
CA ASN A 121 2.19 9.14 -17.74
C ASN A 121 3.46 8.59 -17.06
N GLY A 122 3.72 7.28 -17.18
CA GLY A 122 4.85 6.61 -16.54
C GLY A 122 4.63 6.20 -15.08
N ALA A 123 3.54 6.65 -14.45
CA ALA A 123 3.13 6.18 -13.13
C ALA A 123 2.28 4.91 -13.22
N VAL A 124 2.39 4.07 -12.20
CA VAL A 124 1.59 2.83 -12.04
C VAL A 124 0.78 2.95 -10.76
N TYR A 125 -0.53 2.72 -10.86
CA TYR A 125 -1.42 2.62 -9.72
C TYR A 125 -1.82 1.16 -9.48
N TYR A 126 -1.65 0.71 -8.24
CA TYR A 126 -2.10 -0.58 -7.74
C TYR A 126 -3.30 -0.33 -6.81
N GLY A 127 -4.51 -0.60 -7.29
CA GLY A 127 -5.73 -0.51 -6.50
C GLY A 127 -5.80 -1.64 -5.49
N LEU A 128 -5.96 -1.30 -4.21
CA LEU A 128 -6.07 -2.23 -3.08
C LEU A 128 -7.51 -2.39 -2.58
N ALA A 129 -8.42 -1.51 -2.99
CA ALA A 129 -9.84 -1.55 -2.68
C ALA A 129 -10.68 -1.02 -3.85
N ASP A 130 -11.96 -1.36 -3.87
CA ASP A 130 -12.94 -0.81 -4.83
C ASP A 130 -13.44 0.56 -4.35
N VAL A 131 -12.49 1.49 -4.22
CA VAL A 131 -12.71 2.84 -3.71
C VAL A 131 -11.86 3.81 -4.52
N VAL A 132 -12.47 4.91 -4.96
CA VAL A 132 -11.75 6.00 -5.64
C VAL A 132 -11.05 6.85 -4.58
N PRO A 133 -9.72 7.08 -4.68
CA PRO A 133 -9.02 7.98 -3.77
C PRO A 133 -9.59 9.40 -3.82
N GLU A 134 -9.79 10.02 -2.66
CA GLU A 134 -10.12 11.46 -2.55
C GLU A 134 -8.87 12.33 -2.44
N ARG A 135 -7.74 11.73 -2.05
CA ARG A 135 -6.43 12.38 -1.96
C ARG A 135 -5.32 11.36 -2.15
N ILE A 136 -4.16 11.84 -2.58
CA ILE A 136 -2.92 11.07 -2.67
C ILE A 136 -1.94 11.64 -1.65
N VAL A 137 -1.41 10.79 -0.79
CA VAL A 137 -0.34 11.13 0.15
C VAL A 137 0.98 10.69 -0.47
N ARG A 138 1.83 11.63 -0.86
CA ARG A 138 3.07 11.40 -1.62
C ARG A 138 4.29 11.41 -0.72
N SER A 139 5.17 10.43 -0.92
CA SER A 139 6.51 10.36 -0.34
C SER A 139 7.52 10.06 -1.45
N GLY A 140 8.23 11.09 -1.92
CA GLY A 140 9.10 10.98 -3.09
C GLY A 140 8.32 10.66 -4.38
N SER A 141 8.77 9.66 -5.13
CA SER A 141 8.09 9.20 -6.36
C SER A 141 6.96 8.20 -6.10
N ALA A 142 6.63 7.92 -4.84
CA ALA A 142 5.55 7.01 -4.45
C ALA A 142 4.39 7.77 -3.80
N GLY A 143 3.19 7.21 -3.89
CA GLY A 143 2.01 7.78 -3.26
C GLY A 143 1.03 6.74 -2.76
N PHE A 144 0.17 7.15 -1.84
CA PHE A 144 -0.87 6.32 -1.25
C PHE A 144 -2.22 6.98 -1.48
N GLY A 145 -3.10 6.29 -2.21
CA GLY A 145 -4.47 6.73 -2.40
C GLY A 145 -5.26 6.52 -1.11
N VAL A 146 -5.88 7.58 -0.60
CA VAL A 146 -6.74 7.53 0.59
C VAL A 146 -8.18 7.79 0.15
N GLY A 147 -9.07 6.88 0.49
CA GLY A 147 -10.50 6.95 0.21
C GLY A 147 -11.27 7.89 1.16
N PRO A 148 -12.55 8.15 0.88
CA PRO A 148 -13.35 9.16 1.57
C PRO A 148 -13.67 8.83 3.03
N LYS A 149 -13.52 7.58 3.47
CA LYS A 149 -13.65 7.19 4.88
C LYS A 149 -12.30 6.88 5.51
N GLY A 150 -11.21 7.30 4.86
CA GLY A 150 -9.86 7.01 5.28
C GLY A 150 -9.38 5.62 4.87
N GLU A 151 -10.02 4.92 3.93
CA GLU A 151 -9.54 3.62 3.48
C GLU A 151 -8.23 3.76 2.69
N LEU A 152 -7.30 2.82 2.83
CA LEU A 152 -6.17 2.71 1.91
C LEU A 152 -6.68 2.15 0.57
N ALA A 153 -6.89 3.06 -0.38
CA ALA A 153 -7.48 2.74 -1.68
C ALA A 153 -6.46 2.13 -2.64
N GLY A 154 -5.19 2.55 -2.58
CA GLY A 154 -4.13 1.98 -3.41
C GLY A 154 -2.75 2.59 -3.22
N VAL A 155 -1.79 2.08 -3.97
CA VAL A 155 -0.40 2.58 -4.01
C VAL A 155 -0.08 3.05 -5.42
N ILE A 156 0.61 4.18 -5.53
CA ILE A 156 1.12 4.73 -6.79
C ILE A 156 2.64 4.70 -6.74
N ALA A 157 3.26 4.26 -7.83
CA ALA A 157 4.71 4.36 -8.06
C ALA A 157 5.00 5.19 -9.31
N GLY A 158 6.14 5.88 -9.34
CA GLY A 158 6.55 6.71 -10.47
C GLY A 158 5.83 8.06 -10.59
N LEU A 159 5.31 8.60 -9.48
CA LEU A 159 4.81 9.97 -9.44
C LEU A 159 5.95 10.95 -9.72
N ALA A 160 5.71 11.88 -10.65
CA ALA A 160 6.64 12.98 -10.87
C ALA A 160 6.61 13.95 -9.68
N GLU A 161 7.77 14.51 -9.33
CA GLU A 161 7.83 15.62 -8.38
C GLU A 161 7.13 16.85 -8.98
N SER A 162 6.32 17.51 -8.16
CA SER A 162 5.68 18.76 -8.55
C SER A 162 6.75 19.84 -8.53
N ARG A 163 7.11 20.37 -9.70
CA ARG A 163 8.08 21.47 -9.84
C ARG A 163 7.54 22.78 -9.28
#